data_AF-A0A9Q3W8Z3-F1
#
_entry.id   AF-A0A9Q3W8Z3-F1
#
_cell.length_a   1.000
_cell.length_b   1.000
_cell.length_c   1.000
_cell.angle_alpha   90.00
_cell.angle_beta   90.00
_cell.angle_gamma   90.00
#
_symmetry.space_group_name_H-M   'P 1'
#
loop_
_entity.id
_entity.type
_entity.pdbx_description
1 polymer ?
#
loop_
_entity_poly.entity_id
_entity_poly.type
_entity_poly.pdbx_seq_one_letter_code
_entity_poly.pdbx_strand_id
1 'polypeptide(L)'
;MLPPKVTTILLLSLLIIGCSSDVDTVRKGRLQDFPEYTVSQALENRDICEDTSWTTFTDSRGRKIVRYKCEMKGIEKYNLDMANDLISRSEDKSVQNQLRSEIQKMEKEIKTNKEKFEKMKNDREALDGSGLLGKDFNEYWRQRDEIGNLNIARANQIMRERQLKKKIEQNKKLIKEEDILDKKNRKTGEYILNNYKGTGAYETIDWVVIEDGTFMVIGGSLHEVELGQSEFREIPNQDIDLALDLIYQNVPSHYFYYKEALGLF
;
A
#
# COMPACT_ATOMS: atom_id res chain seq x y z
N MET A 1 28.76 -10.01 -93.91
CA MET A 1 29.12 -11.02 -92.90
C MET A 1 29.69 -10.27 -91.70
N LEU A 2 28.95 -10.21 -90.59
CA LEU A 2 29.37 -9.58 -89.32
C LEU A 2 29.70 -10.71 -88.31
N PRO A 3 30.75 -10.61 -87.49
CA PRO A 3 31.09 -11.64 -86.51
C PRO A 3 30.23 -11.52 -85.23
N PRO A 4 30.10 -12.61 -84.43
CA PRO A 4 29.16 -12.67 -83.32
C PRO A 4 29.72 -11.97 -82.07
N LYS A 5 28.80 -11.36 -81.31
CA LYS A 5 29.05 -10.69 -80.04
C LYS A 5 29.37 -11.72 -78.96
N VAL A 6 30.51 -11.54 -78.28
CA VAL A 6 30.90 -12.27 -77.08
C VAL A 6 30.09 -11.71 -75.91
N THR A 7 29.19 -12.52 -75.36
CA THR A 7 28.41 -12.19 -74.17
C THR A 7 29.21 -12.60 -72.93
N THR A 8 29.83 -11.63 -72.26
CA THR A 8 30.48 -11.82 -70.96
C THR A 8 29.41 -12.00 -69.89
N ILE A 9 29.30 -13.22 -69.32
CA ILE A 9 28.43 -13.50 -68.17
C ILE A 9 29.11 -12.95 -66.92
N LEU A 10 28.54 -11.87 -66.37
CA LEU A 10 28.92 -11.29 -65.09
C LEU A 10 28.37 -12.17 -63.96
N LEU A 11 29.24 -12.97 -63.34
CA LEU A 11 28.92 -13.79 -62.18
C LEU A 11 28.81 -12.89 -60.94
N LEU A 12 27.58 -12.50 -60.59
CA LEU A 12 27.28 -11.72 -59.39
C LEU A 12 27.21 -12.68 -58.19
N SER A 13 28.31 -12.83 -57.47
CA SER A 13 28.37 -13.53 -56.19
C SER A 13 27.61 -12.72 -55.12
N LEU A 14 26.36 -13.12 -54.85
CA LEU A 14 25.61 -12.66 -53.68
C LEU A 14 26.34 -13.11 -52.40
N LEU A 15 26.98 -12.15 -51.73
CA LEU A 15 27.32 -12.28 -50.33
C LEU A 15 26.01 -12.28 -49.54
N ILE A 16 25.57 -13.46 -49.09
CA ILE A 16 24.50 -13.59 -48.12
C ILE A 16 25.09 -13.19 -46.76
N ILE A 17 25.17 -11.88 -46.49
CA ILE A 17 25.32 -11.41 -45.12
C ILE A 17 23.97 -11.70 -44.45
N GLY A 18 23.98 -12.58 -43.45
CA GLY A 18 22.80 -12.93 -42.67
C GLY A 18 22.15 -11.65 -42.14
N CYS A 19 20.95 -11.35 -42.64
CA CYS A 19 20.18 -10.17 -42.28
C CYS A 19 19.48 -10.44 -40.93
N SER A 20 20.24 -10.59 -39.84
CA SER A 20 19.66 -10.54 -38.50
C SER A 20 19.58 -9.08 -38.07
N SER A 21 18.40 -8.64 -37.65
CA SER A 21 18.24 -7.30 -37.09
C SER A 21 19.00 -7.20 -35.75
N ASP A 22 19.42 -6.00 -35.33
CA ASP A 22 20.06 -5.82 -34.02
C ASP A 22 19.16 -6.28 -32.87
N VAL A 23 17.84 -6.14 -33.06
CA VAL A 23 16.83 -6.68 -32.15
C VAL A 23 16.92 -8.21 -32.06
N ASP A 24 17.08 -8.91 -33.18
CA ASP A 24 17.27 -10.38 -33.18
C ASP A 24 18.54 -10.78 -32.43
N THR A 25 19.63 -10.04 -32.63
CA THR A 25 20.92 -10.27 -31.95
C THR A 25 20.75 -10.23 -30.43
N VAL A 26 20.11 -9.17 -29.92
CA VAL A 26 19.84 -9.03 -28.47
C VAL A 26 18.88 -10.12 -27.99
N ARG A 27 17.72 -10.29 -28.65
CA ARG A 27 16.65 -11.22 -28.22
C ARG A 27 17.11 -12.67 -28.12
N LYS A 28 17.93 -13.14 -29.06
CA LYS A 28 18.46 -14.52 -29.12
C LYS A 28 19.71 -14.70 -28.26
N GLY A 29 20.34 -13.60 -27.88
CA GLY A 29 21.50 -13.54 -27.02
C GLY A 29 21.24 -14.03 -25.60
N ARG A 30 22.32 -14.26 -24.86
CA ARG A 30 22.33 -14.65 -23.45
C ARG A 30 23.30 -13.75 -22.69
N LEU A 31 22.93 -13.36 -21.48
CA LEU A 31 23.85 -12.65 -20.59
C LEU A 31 24.81 -13.65 -19.93
N GLN A 32 26.03 -13.21 -19.65
CA GLN A 32 27.05 -14.07 -19.06
C GLN A 32 26.63 -14.58 -17.67
N ASP A 33 25.99 -13.72 -16.87
CA ASP A 33 25.55 -14.05 -15.52
C ASP A 33 24.23 -14.86 -15.50
N PHE A 34 23.52 -14.90 -16.63
CA PHE A 34 22.25 -15.63 -16.80
C PHE A 34 22.24 -16.46 -18.09
N PRO A 35 23.13 -17.47 -18.23
CA PRO A 35 23.30 -18.22 -19.48
C PRO A 35 22.13 -19.17 -19.79
N GLU A 36 21.26 -19.45 -18.83
CA GLU A 36 20.17 -20.42 -18.96
C GLU A 36 19.01 -19.91 -19.82
N TYR A 37 18.77 -18.58 -19.88
CA TYR A 37 17.68 -17.98 -20.64
C TYR A 37 18.21 -17.06 -21.74
N THR A 38 17.54 -17.05 -22.89
CA THR A 38 17.75 -15.93 -23.81
C THR A 38 17.15 -14.65 -23.23
N VAL A 39 17.66 -13.50 -23.66
CA VAL A 39 17.14 -12.19 -23.23
C VAL A 39 15.64 -12.09 -23.47
N SER A 40 15.16 -12.56 -24.63
CA SER A 40 13.72 -12.58 -24.95
C SER A 40 12.93 -13.49 -24.00
N GLN A 41 13.47 -14.65 -23.62
CA GLN A 41 12.78 -15.55 -22.67
C GLN A 41 12.62 -14.91 -21.29
N ALA A 42 13.64 -14.22 -20.79
CA ALA A 42 13.61 -13.55 -19.50
C ALA A 42 12.70 -12.31 -19.48
N LEU A 43 12.67 -11.53 -20.57
CA LEU A 43 11.96 -10.25 -20.60
C LEU A 43 10.50 -10.36 -21.04
N GLU A 44 10.16 -11.23 -22.00
CA GLU A 44 8.83 -11.20 -22.63
C GLU A 44 7.78 -12.05 -21.91
N ASN A 45 8.20 -12.91 -20.98
CA ASN A 45 7.31 -13.78 -20.22
C ASN A 45 7.08 -13.31 -18.79
N ARG A 46 7.39 -12.03 -18.49
CA ARG A 46 7.25 -11.48 -17.15
C ARG A 46 5.79 -11.18 -16.83
N ASP A 47 5.29 -11.71 -15.73
CA ASP A 47 3.91 -11.52 -15.28
C ASP A 47 3.55 -10.05 -14.98
N ILE A 48 4.57 -9.23 -14.68
CA ILE A 48 4.43 -7.81 -14.39
C ILE A 48 4.11 -6.97 -15.65
N CYS A 49 4.41 -7.49 -16.84
CA CYS A 49 4.19 -6.79 -18.11
C CYS A 49 2.80 -7.11 -18.68
N GLU A 50 2.04 -6.08 -19.04
CA GLU A 50 0.81 -6.22 -19.84
C GLU A 50 1.14 -6.41 -21.31
N ASP A 51 2.13 -5.67 -21.81
CA ASP A 51 2.65 -5.77 -23.17
C ASP A 51 4.16 -5.48 -23.19
N THR A 52 4.84 -5.98 -24.23
CA THR A 52 6.25 -5.72 -24.44
C THR A 52 6.54 -5.31 -25.88
N SER A 53 7.49 -4.39 -26.06
CA SER A 53 7.91 -3.95 -27.39
C SER A 53 9.41 -3.73 -27.47
N TRP A 54 9.92 -3.78 -28.70
CA TRP A 54 11.33 -3.58 -29.02
C TRP A 54 11.45 -2.50 -30.07
N THR A 55 12.36 -1.54 -29.85
CA THR A 55 12.63 -0.45 -30.77
C THR A 55 14.14 -0.28 -30.96
N THR A 56 14.53 0.38 -32.04
CA THR A 56 15.92 0.76 -32.29
C THR A 56 16.03 2.25 -32.51
N PHE A 57 17.02 2.89 -31.91
CA PHE A 57 17.33 4.29 -32.15
C PHE A 57 18.85 4.52 -32.13
N THR A 58 19.28 5.68 -32.58
CA THR A 58 20.69 6.07 -32.51
C THR A 58 20.85 7.10 -31.40
N ASP A 59 21.79 6.87 -30.49
CA ASP A 59 22.07 7.82 -29.40
C ASP A 59 22.89 9.03 -29.87
N SER A 60 23.13 9.98 -28.96
CA SER A 60 23.90 11.20 -29.24
C SER A 60 25.36 10.95 -29.64
N ARG A 61 25.87 9.73 -29.44
CA ARG A 61 27.23 9.30 -29.81
C ARG A 61 27.26 8.49 -31.10
N GLY A 62 26.13 8.36 -31.80
CA GLY A 62 26.05 7.61 -33.04
C GLY A 62 25.96 6.09 -32.86
N ARG A 63 25.79 5.60 -31.62
CA ARG A 63 25.66 4.16 -31.35
C ARG A 63 24.23 3.71 -31.63
N LYS A 64 24.07 2.54 -32.25
CA LYS A 64 22.74 1.93 -32.40
C LYS A 64 22.35 1.26 -31.08
N ILE A 65 21.23 1.70 -30.53
CA ILE A 65 20.64 1.20 -29.30
C ILE A 65 19.41 0.37 -29.64
N VAL A 66 19.33 -0.81 -29.05
CA VAL A 66 18.12 -1.63 -28.99
C VAL A 66 17.47 -1.34 -27.64
N ARG A 67 16.18 -1.00 -27.63
CA ARG A 67 15.41 -0.75 -26.41
C ARG A 67 14.24 -1.70 -26.30
N TYR A 68 14.16 -2.35 -25.16
CA TYR A 68 12.99 -3.10 -24.71
C TYR A 68 12.12 -2.17 -23.90
N LYS A 69 10.82 -2.36 -24.01
CA LYS A 69 9.82 -1.70 -23.19
C LYS A 69 8.86 -2.73 -22.62
N CYS A 70 8.62 -2.68 -21.31
CA CYS A 70 7.58 -3.42 -20.60
C CYS A 70 6.52 -2.43 -20.13
N GLU A 71 5.30 -2.47 -20.68
CA GLU A 71 4.16 -1.75 -20.13
C GLU A 71 3.67 -2.48 -18.88
N MET A 72 3.63 -1.81 -17.74
CA MET A 72 3.34 -2.46 -16.46
C MET A 72 1.85 -2.73 -16.27
N LYS A 73 1.53 -3.92 -15.78
CA LYS A 73 0.15 -4.39 -15.58
C LYS A 73 -0.51 -3.80 -14.34
N GLY A 74 -1.82 -3.54 -14.45
CA GLY A 74 -2.72 -3.41 -13.30
C GLY A 74 -2.59 -2.14 -12.46
N ILE A 75 -1.77 -1.16 -12.89
CA ILE A 75 -1.56 0.10 -12.14
C ILE A 75 -2.86 0.87 -11.98
N GLU A 76 -3.64 0.99 -13.06
CA GLU A 76 -4.96 1.61 -13.04
C GLU A 76 -5.85 0.99 -11.99
N LYS A 77 -6.06 -0.32 -12.14
CA LYS A 77 -6.94 -1.09 -11.29
C LYS A 77 -6.51 -1.00 -9.83
N TYR A 78 -5.22 -1.11 -9.54
CA TYR A 78 -4.70 -0.96 -8.19
C TYR A 78 -5.02 0.41 -7.59
N ASN A 79 -4.73 1.50 -8.32
CA ASN A 79 -4.97 2.86 -7.82
C ASN A 79 -6.46 3.10 -7.56
N LEU A 80 -7.32 2.65 -8.47
CA LEU A 80 -8.78 2.75 -8.31
C LEU A 80 -9.30 1.88 -7.16
N ASP A 81 -8.85 0.63 -7.05
CA ASP A 81 -9.25 -0.30 -5.98
C ASP A 81 -8.79 0.24 -4.61
N MET A 82 -7.56 0.75 -4.51
CA MET A 82 -7.04 1.40 -3.30
C MET A 82 -7.87 2.63 -2.92
N ALA A 83 -8.22 3.48 -3.89
CA ALA A 83 -9.05 4.65 -3.63
C ALA A 83 -10.44 4.28 -3.11
N ASN A 84 -11.07 3.28 -3.73
CA ASN A 84 -12.37 2.76 -3.32
C ASN A 84 -12.33 2.11 -1.93
N ASP A 85 -11.27 1.34 -1.61
CA ASP A 85 -11.07 0.76 -0.28
C ASP A 85 -10.91 1.85 0.79
N LEU A 86 -10.12 2.90 0.53
CA LEU A 86 -9.98 4.03 1.44
C LEU A 86 -11.32 4.74 1.70
N ILE A 87 -12.11 4.97 0.65
CA ILE A 87 -13.44 5.58 0.79
C ILE A 87 -14.37 4.64 1.57
N SER A 88 -14.42 3.35 1.22
CA SER A 88 -15.26 2.37 1.90
C SER A 88 -14.94 2.28 3.39
N ARG A 89 -13.66 2.23 3.77
CA ARG A 89 -13.22 2.26 5.18
C ARG A 89 -13.65 3.53 5.88
N SER A 90 -13.60 4.68 5.21
CA SER A 90 -14.04 5.96 5.79
C SER A 90 -15.55 6.04 6.04
N GLU A 91 -16.32 5.21 5.35
CA GLU A 91 -17.79 5.14 5.46
C GLU A 91 -18.25 4.08 6.46
N ASP A 92 -17.42 3.07 6.76
CA ASP A 92 -17.72 2.09 7.80
C ASP A 92 -17.65 2.74 9.20
N LYS A 93 -18.81 2.89 9.83
CA LYS A 93 -18.94 3.44 11.19
C LYS A 93 -19.08 2.35 12.27
N SER A 94 -18.80 1.08 11.96
CA SER A 94 -18.97 -0.06 12.87
C SER A 94 -18.26 0.14 14.22
N VAL A 95 -16.97 0.49 14.19
CA VAL A 95 -16.14 0.75 15.39
C VAL A 95 -16.70 1.90 16.22
N GLN A 96 -17.02 3.03 15.57
CA GLN A 96 -17.56 4.20 16.25
C GLN A 96 -18.92 3.91 16.90
N ASN A 97 -19.79 3.17 16.20
CA ASN A 97 -21.10 2.78 16.69
C ASN A 97 -20.98 1.84 17.89
N GLN A 98 -20.03 0.91 17.87
CA GLN A 98 -19.73 0.06 19.02
C GLN A 98 -19.28 0.89 20.22
N LEU A 99 -18.31 1.79 20.05
CA LEU A 99 -17.81 2.66 21.12
C LEU A 99 -18.91 3.56 21.70
N ARG A 100 -19.80 4.10 20.85
CA ARG A 100 -20.96 4.90 21.27
C ARG A 100 -21.95 4.07 22.08
N SER A 101 -22.22 2.83 21.66
CA SER A 101 -23.08 1.90 22.41
C SER A 101 -22.50 1.59 23.80
N GLU A 102 -21.19 1.37 23.89
CA GLU A 102 -20.50 1.17 25.17
C GLU A 102 -20.58 2.42 26.06
N ILE A 103 -20.37 3.61 25.51
CA ILE A 103 -20.53 4.87 26.24
C ILE A 103 -21.95 4.98 26.80
N GLN A 104 -22.99 4.73 25.99
CA GLN A 104 -24.38 4.79 26.44
C GLN A 104 -24.67 3.80 27.57
N LYS A 105 -24.13 2.58 27.50
CA LYS A 105 -24.25 1.58 28.57
C LYS A 105 -23.58 2.07 29.86
N MET A 106 -22.36 2.61 29.76
CA MET A 106 -21.64 3.15 30.92
C MET A 106 -22.32 4.40 31.51
N GLU A 107 -22.86 5.29 30.69
CA GLU A 107 -23.60 6.48 31.13
C GLU A 107 -24.89 6.08 31.84
N LYS A 108 -25.59 5.04 31.35
CA LYS A 108 -26.76 4.45 32.04
C LYS A 108 -26.37 3.83 33.38
N GLU A 109 -25.25 3.09 33.44
CA GLU A 109 -24.73 2.52 34.69
C GLU A 109 -24.41 3.62 35.72
N ILE A 110 -23.76 4.70 35.30
CA ILE A 110 -23.48 5.86 36.16
C ILE A 110 -24.79 6.49 36.66
N LYS A 111 -25.80 6.67 35.81
CA LYS A 111 -27.10 7.22 36.22
C LYS A 111 -27.76 6.36 37.31
N THR A 112 -27.85 5.05 37.08
CA THR A 112 -28.43 4.12 38.06
C THR A 112 -27.62 4.08 39.36
N ASN A 113 -26.29 4.18 39.28
CA ASN A 113 -25.44 4.22 40.47
C ASN A 113 -25.65 5.50 41.29
N LYS A 114 -25.85 6.66 40.64
CA LYS A 114 -26.20 7.90 41.34
C LYS A 114 -27.51 7.81 42.10
N GLU A 115 -28.55 7.22 41.49
CA GLU A 115 -29.85 7.01 42.15
C GLU A 115 -29.70 6.12 43.40
N LYS A 116 -28.91 5.03 43.30
CA LYS A 116 -28.58 4.18 44.46
C LYS A 116 -27.79 4.93 45.53
N PHE A 117 -26.87 5.79 45.13
CA PHE A 117 -26.04 6.59 46.04
C PHE A 117 -26.88 7.59 46.84
N GLU A 118 -27.82 8.29 46.20
CA GLU A 118 -28.74 9.19 46.92
C GLU A 118 -29.61 8.44 47.92
N LYS A 119 -30.08 7.23 47.58
CA LYS A 119 -30.79 6.37 48.54
C LYS A 119 -29.91 6.01 49.73
N MET A 120 -28.68 5.55 49.49
CA MET A 120 -27.72 5.21 50.57
C MET A 120 -27.40 6.41 51.47
N LYS A 121 -27.35 7.61 50.90
CA LYS A 121 -27.15 8.86 51.66
C LYS A 121 -28.34 9.13 52.58
N ASN A 122 -29.57 9.04 52.08
CA ASN A 122 -30.78 9.23 52.87
C ASN A 122 -30.90 8.17 53.98
N ASP A 123 -30.62 6.90 53.66
CA ASP A 123 -30.65 5.80 54.64
C ASP A 123 -29.63 6.04 55.78
N ARG A 124 -28.43 6.52 55.45
CA ARG A 124 -27.41 6.90 56.44
C ARG A 124 -27.85 8.11 57.29
N GLU A 125 -28.39 9.15 56.68
CA GLU A 125 -28.88 10.34 57.39
C GLU A 125 -30.02 9.99 58.36
N ALA A 126 -30.91 9.07 57.97
CA ALA A 126 -31.96 8.55 58.86
C ALA A 126 -31.39 7.77 60.06
N LEU A 127 -30.34 6.96 59.84
CA LEU A 127 -29.66 6.24 60.92
C LEU A 127 -28.95 7.20 61.88
N ASP A 128 -28.21 8.19 61.35
CA ASP A 128 -27.52 9.22 62.15
C ASP A 128 -28.53 10.07 62.96
N GLY A 129 -29.67 10.43 62.37
CA GLY A 129 -30.75 11.17 63.03
C GLY A 129 -31.51 10.37 64.11
N SER A 130 -31.45 9.03 64.08
CA SER A 130 -32.13 8.17 65.06
C SER A 130 -31.44 8.11 66.42
N GLY A 131 -30.23 8.66 66.55
CA GLY A 131 -29.45 8.72 67.79
C GLY A 131 -28.92 7.36 68.27
N LEU A 132 -27.68 7.31 68.74
CA LEU A 132 -27.07 6.08 69.30
C LEU A 132 -27.17 5.99 70.82
N LEU A 133 -27.53 7.09 71.49
CA LEU A 133 -27.60 7.21 72.94
C LEU A 133 -28.92 6.63 73.45
N GLY A 134 -28.85 5.68 74.40
CA GLY A 134 -30.03 5.08 75.03
C GLY A 134 -30.56 3.80 74.39
N LYS A 135 -29.91 3.29 73.33
CA LYS A 135 -30.22 1.98 72.72
C LYS A 135 -29.65 0.82 73.51
N ASP A 136 -30.28 -0.35 73.42
CA ASP A 136 -29.72 -1.57 74.01
C ASP A 136 -28.41 -1.98 73.29
N PHE A 137 -27.61 -2.81 73.96
CA PHE A 137 -26.31 -3.23 73.46
C PHE A 137 -26.37 -3.87 72.06
N ASN A 138 -27.37 -4.72 71.80
CA ASN A 138 -27.49 -5.41 70.52
C ASN A 138 -27.93 -4.44 69.41
N GLU A 139 -28.84 -3.52 69.71
CA GLU A 139 -29.29 -2.51 68.75
C GLU A 139 -28.18 -1.53 68.38
N TYR A 140 -27.34 -1.14 69.34
CA TYR A 140 -26.18 -0.29 69.10
C TYR A 140 -25.20 -0.92 68.09
N TRP A 141 -24.78 -2.17 68.31
CA TRP A 141 -23.83 -2.85 67.43
C TRP A 141 -24.41 -3.08 66.03
N ARG A 142 -25.69 -3.45 65.94
CA ARG A 142 -26.38 -3.62 64.66
C ARG A 142 -26.35 -2.34 63.81
N GLN A 143 -26.67 -1.19 64.40
CA GLN A 143 -26.66 0.09 63.68
C GLN A 143 -25.25 0.51 63.26
N ARG A 144 -24.25 0.28 64.12
CA ARG A 144 -22.85 0.58 63.79
C ARG A 144 -22.35 -0.22 62.58
N ASP A 145 -22.68 -1.50 62.52
CA ASP A 145 -22.32 -2.36 61.39
C ASP A 145 -23.03 -1.94 60.10
N GLU A 146 -24.31 -1.55 60.19
CA GLU A 146 -25.08 -1.04 59.06
C GLU A 146 -24.48 0.24 58.48
N ILE A 147 -24.08 1.20 59.33
CA ILE A 147 -23.35 2.41 58.91
C ILE A 147 -22.01 2.06 58.27
N GLY A 148 -21.26 1.11 58.84
CA GLY A 148 -20.00 0.62 58.29
C GLY A 148 -20.16 0.04 56.88
N ASN A 149 -21.15 -0.83 56.70
CA ASN A 149 -21.48 -1.46 55.42
C ASN A 149 -21.90 -0.43 54.37
N LEU A 150 -22.74 0.56 54.75
CA LEU A 150 -23.13 1.65 53.86
C LEU A 150 -21.93 2.50 53.40
N ASN A 151 -20.98 2.79 54.30
CA ASN A 151 -19.79 3.54 53.95
C ASN A 151 -18.87 2.79 52.97
N ILE A 152 -18.71 1.47 53.14
CA ILE A 152 -17.96 0.62 52.22
C ILE A 152 -18.64 0.56 50.84
N ALA A 153 -19.96 0.33 50.82
CA ALA A 153 -20.74 0.31 49.58
C ALA A 153 -20.63 1.64 48.81
N ARG A 154 -20.68 2.76 49.54
CA ARG A 154 -20.51 4.10 49.00
C ARG A 154 -19.12 4.30 48.38
N ALA A 155 -18.06 3.89 49.07
CA ALA A 155 -16.69 3.98 48.57
C ALA A 155 -16.50 3.17 47.27
N ASN A 156 -17.04 1.96 47.22
CA ASN A 156 -16.99 1.10 46.04
C ASN A 156 -17.72 1.72 44.84
N GLN A 157 -18.89 2.33 45.06
CA GLN A 157 -19.63 3.04 44.00
C GLN A 157 -18.83 4.23 43.43
N ILE A 158 -18.22 5.05 44.29
CA ILE A 158 -17.39 6.19 43.87
C ILE A 158 -16.23 5.71 43.00
N MET A 159 -15.55 4.64 43.41
CA MET A 159 -14.44 4.06 42.64
C MET A 159 -14.90 3.51 41.29
N ARG A 160 -16.03 2.81 41.25
CA ARG A 160 -16.63 2.30 40.00
C ARG A 160 -16.98 3.43 39.05
N GLU A 161 -17.63 4.49 39.53
CA GLU A 161 -17.96 5.66 38.71
C GLU A 161 -16.71 6.33 38.13
N ARG A 162 -15.65 6.48 38.93
CA ARG A 162 -14.37 7.04 38.46
C ARG A 162 -13.78 6.19 37.33
N GLN A 163 -13.83 4.87 37.45
CA GLN A 163 -13.36 3.95 36.41
C GLN A 163 -14.20 4.07 35.13
N LEU A 164 -15.53 4.10 35.25
CA LEU A 164 -16.43 4.24 34.10
C LEU A 164 -16.21 5.58 33.39
N LYS A 165 -16.07 6.69 34.13
CA LYS A 165 -15.80 8.01 33.54
C LYS A 165 -14.50 8.05 32.75
N LYS A 166 -13.43 7.44 33.28
CA LYS A 166 -12.15 7.30 32.56
C LYS A 166 -12.31 6.51 31.26
N LYS A 167 -13.05 5.39 31.29
CA LYS A 167 -13.32 4.60 30.08
C LYS A 167 -14.16 5.36 29.06
N ILE A 168 -15.19 6.09 29.50
CA ILE A 168 -16.00 6.95 28.62
C ILE A 168 -15.11 8.00 27.94
N GLU A 169 -14.21 8.65 28.68
CA GLU A 169 -13.29 9.64 28.15
C GLU A 169 -12.33 9.03 27.11
N GLN A 170 -11.78 7.84 27.40
CA GLN A 170 -10.96 7.07 26.47
C GLN A 170 -11.72 6.73 25.19
N ASN A 171 -12.93 6.17 25.29
CA ASN A 171 -13.76 5.83 24.12
C ASN A 171 -14.11 7.09 23.31
N LYS A 172 -14.38 8.23 23.97
CA LYS A 172 -14.61 9.52 23.29
C LYS A 172 -13.37 10.01 22.55
N LYS A 173 -12.17 9.76 23.06
CA LYS A 173 -10.90 10.07 22.37
C LYS A 173 -10.71 9.19 21.14
N LEU A 174 -10.92 7.88 21.27
CA LEU A 174 -10.83 6.93 20.15
C LEU A 174 -11.81 7.29 19.02
N ILE A 175 -13.05 7.65 19.33
CA ILE A 175 -14.02 8.11 18.32
C ILE A 175 -13.49 9.33 17.54
N LYS A 176 -12.84 10.28 18.22
CA LYS A 176 -12.24 11.45 17.54
C LYS A 176 -11.05 11.07 16.66
N GLU A 177 -10.25 10.09 17.07
CA GLU A 177 -9.11 9.59 16.28
C GLU A 177 -9.61 8.86 15.03
N GLU A 178 -10.65 8.03 15.14
CA GLU A 178 -11.35 7.41 14.01
C GLU A 178 -11.94 8.45 13.05
N ASP A 179 -12.61 9.49 13.56
CA ASP A 179 -13.14 10.58 12.71
C ASP A 179 -12.05 11.32 11.92
N ILE A 180 -10.84 11.46 12.49
CA ILE A 180 -9.69 12.06 11.80
C ILE A 180 -9.18 11.12 10.71
N LEU A 181 -9.06 9.83 11.03
CA LEU A 181 -8.63 8.81 10.08
C LEU A 181 -9.60 8.70 8.90
N ASP A 182 -10.90 8.68 9.16
CA ASP A 182 -11.95 8.63 8.13
C ASP A 182 -11.85 9.81 7.18
N LYS A 183 -11.70 11.03 7.71
CA LYS A 183 -11.52 12.23 6.88
C LYS A 183 -10.26 12.16 6.02
N LYS A 184 -9.16 11.63 6.58
CA LYS A 184 -7.91 11.44 5.83
C LYS A 184 -8.10 10.42 4.71
N ASN A 185 -8.64 9.26 5.01
CA ASN A 185 -8.88 8.18 4.05
C ASN A 185 -9.79 8.63 2.92
N ARG A 186 -10.92 9.29 3.26
CA ARG A 186 -11.84 9.85 2.28
C ARG A 186 -11.15 10.86 1.36
N LYS A 187 -10.44 11.84 1.94
CA LYS A 187 -9.72 12.86 1.17
C LYS A 187 -8.67 12.24 0.24
N THR A 188 -7.94 11.24 0.72
CA THR A 188 -6.93 10.53 -0.09
C THR A 188 -7.59 9.75 -1.22
N GLY A 189 -8.65 8.99 -0.96
CA GLY A 189 -9.38 8.25 -1.99
C GLY A 189 -10.00 9.17 -3.04
N GLU A 190 -10.68 10.24 -2.62
CA GLU A 190 -11.23 11.26 -3.53
C GLU A 190 -10.14 11.95 -4.35
N TYR A 191 -8.97 12.22 -3.75
CA TYR A 191 -7.82 12.77 -4.48
C TYR A 191 -7.37 11.81 -5.58
N ILE A 192 -7.20 10.52 -5.28
CA ILE A 192 -6.79 9.52 -6.28
C ILE A 192 -7.83 9.46 -7.41
N LEU A 193 -9.13 9.30 -7.10
CA LEU A 193 -10.17 9.19 -8.12
C LEU A 193 -10.25 10.43 -9.04
N ASN A 194 -10.09 11.63 -8.48
CA ASN A 194 -10.19 12.88 -9.26
C ASN A 194 -8.94 13.18 -10.08
N ASN A 195 -7.78 12.65 -9.67
CA ASN A 195 -6.48 12.95 -10.28
C ASN A 195 -5.92 11.77 -11.07
N TYR A 196 -6.61 10.64 -11.09
CA TYR A 196 -6.28 9.52 -11.95
C TYR A 196 -6.56 9.89 -13.41
N LYS A 197 -5.51 10.24 -14.16
CA LYS A 197 -5.56 10.54 -15.60
C LYS A 197 -4.67 9.57 -16.36
N GLY A 198 -5.09 8.30 -16.42
CA GLY A 198 -4.39 7.27 -17.19
C GLY A 198 -2.97 7.04 -16.69
N THR A 199 -2.81 6.83 -15.37
CA THR A 199 -1.47 6.63 -14.80
C THR A 199 -0.96 5.26 -15.22
N GLY A 200 -0.09 5.24 -16.23
CA GLY A 200 0.70 4.08 -16.60
C GLY A 200 2.05 4.10 -15.91
N ALA A 201 2.71 2.95 -15.92
CA ALA A 201 4.15 2.89 -15.79
C ALA A 201 4.70 1.92 -16.83
N TYR A 202 5.93 2.16 -17.24
CA TYR A 202 6.65 1.22 -18.08
C TYR A 202 8.11 1.18 -17.68
N GLU A 203 8.76 0.07 -17.92
CA GLU A 203 10.20 -0.07 -17.78
C GLU A 203 10.85 -0.09 -19.16
N THR A 204 12.05 0.48 -19.25
CA THR A 204 12.94 0.32 -20.40
C THR A 204 14.25 -0.31 -19.98
N ILE A 205 14.82 -1.13 -20.86
CA ILE A 205 16.19 -1.61 -20.77
C ILE A 205 16.83 -1.38 -22.14
N ASP A 206 18.05 -0.86 -22.12
CA ASP A 206 18.78 -0.45 -23.32
C ASP A 206 20.03 -1.29 -23.51
N TRP A 207 20.22 -1.78 -24.74
CA TRP A 207 21.41 -2.50 -25.16
C TRP A 207 22.10 -1.81 -26.31
N VAL A 208 23.43 -1.83 -26.29
CA VAL A 208 24.24 -1.54 -27.47
C VAL A 208 24.61 -2.86 -28.16
N VAL A 209 24.49 -2.90 -29.49
CA VAL A 209 25.00 -4.00 -30.30
C VAL A 209 26.35 -3.58 -30.90
N ILE A 210 27.36 -4.43 -30.75
CA ILE A 210 28.72 -4.22 -31.21
C ILE A 210 28.87 -4.86 -32.60
N GLU A 211 29.80 -4.34 -33.41
CA GLU A 211 30.03 -4.77 -34.80
C GLU A 211 30.31 -6.28 -34.96
N ASP A 212 30.86 -6.93 -33.93
CA ASP A 212 31.14 -8.38 -33.93
C ASP A 212 29.90 -9.23 -33.61
N GLY A 213 28.73 -8.61 -33.47
CA GLY A 213 27.46 -9.28 -33.14
C GLY A 213 27.27 -9.57 -31.66
N THR A 214 28.16 -9.09 -30.78
CA THR A 214 27.94 -9.10 -29.32
C THR A 214 27.08 -7.91 -28.89
N PHE A 215 26.56 -7.96 -27.66
CA PHE A 215 25.73 -6.89 -27.12
C PHE A 215 25.99 -6.71 -25.62
N MET A 216 25.72 -5.51 -25.11
CA MET A 216 25.87 -5.16 -23.70
C MET A 216 24.71 -4.30 -23.25
N VAL A 217 24.25 -4.51 -22.02
CA VAL A 217 23.28 -3.62 -21.36
C VAL A 217 24.02 -2.31 -21.03
N ILE A 218 23.40 -1.17 -21.34
CA ILE A 218 23.99 0.15 -21.09
C ILE A 218 23.16 1.00 -20.11
N GLY A 219 21.96 0.55 -19.78
CA GLY A 219 21.09 1.22 -18.83
C GLY A 219 19.66 0.75 -18.91
N GLY A 220 18.81 1.43 -18.17
CA GLY A 220 17.38 1.21 -18.13
C GLY A 220 16.74 2.22 -17.19
N SER A 221 15.42 2.34 -17.28
CA SER A 221 14.67 3.28 -16.46
C SER A 221 13.25 2.83 -16.26
N LEU A 222 12.71 3.16 -15.09
CA LEU A 222 11.29 3.11 -14.80
C LEU A 222 10.68 4.46 -15.17
N HIS A 223 9.57 4.42 -15.89
CA HIS A 223 8.79 5.60 -16.23
C HIS A 223 7.44 5.49 -15.58
N GLU A 224 7.04 6.51 -14.82
CA GLU A 224 5.73 6.52 -14.17
C GLU A 224 5.04 7.88 -14.30
N VAL A 225 3.71 7.87 -14.35
CA VAL A 225 2.90 9.09 -14.23
C VAL A 225 2.47 9.23 -12.79
N GLU A 226 2.95 10.28 -12.12
CA GLU A 226 2.48 10.62 -10.77
C GLU A 226 1.00 11.02 -10.79
N LEU A 227 0.29 10.76 -9.69
CA LEU A 227 -1.13 11.12 -9.57
C LEU A 227 -1.34 12.62 -9.85
N GLY A 228 -2.29 12.94 -10.73
CA GLY A 228 -2.61 14.30 -11.14
C GLY A 228 -1.72 14.87 -12.24
N GLN A 229 -0.66 14.17 -12.62
CA GLN A 229 0.17 14.51 -13.76
C GLN A 229 -0.31 13.78 -15.02
N SER A 230 0.16 14.25 -16.17
CA SER A 230 -0.07 13.61 -17.48
C SER A 230 1.21 13.20 -18.18
N GLU A 231 2.37 13.60 -17.64
CA GLU A 231 3.67 13.32 -18.22
C GLU A 231 4.38 12.22 -17.43
N PHE A 232 5.06 11.35 -18.16
CA PHE A 232 5.91 10.33 -17.55
C PHE A 232 7.16 10.99 -16.98
N ARG A 233 7.42 10.73 -15.71
CA ARG A 233 8.71 10.98 -15.09
C ARG A 233 9.61 9.78 -15.32
N GLU A 234 10.80 10.02 -15.82
CA GLU A 234 11.85 9.00 -15.92
C GLU A 234 12.61 8.88 -14.60
N ILE A 235 12.80 7.63 -14.17
CA ILE A 235 13.55 7.23 -12.98
C ILE A 235 14.62 6.23 -13.46
N PRO A 236 15.84 6.70 -13.74
CA PRO A 236 16.92 5.81 -14.18
C PRO A 236 17.21 4.74 -13.13
N ASN A 237 17.47 3.50 -13.58
CA ASN A 237 17.94 2.45 -12.70
C ASN A 237 19.31 2.85 -12.14
N GLN A 238 19.39 2.99 -10.82
CA GLN A 238 20.67 3.32 -10.15
C GLN A 238 21.65 2.16 -10.25
N ASP A 239 21.13 0.94 -10.20
CA ASP A 239 21.83 -0.30 -10.37
C ASP A 239 21.08 -1.13 -11.42
N ILE A 240 21.66 -1.22 -12.61
CA ILE A 240 21.06 -1.97 -13.72
C ILE A 240 21.17 -3.48 -13.49
N ASP A 241 22.20 -3.93 -12.76
CA ASP A 241 22.41 -5.34 -12.47
C ASP A 241 21.34 -5.84 -11.49
N LEU A 242 20.95 -5.01 -10.52
CA LEU A 242 19.79 -5.29 -9.64
C LEU A 242 18.48 -5.45 -10.43
N ALA A 243 18.22 -4.55 -11.38
CA ALA A 243 17.02 -4.65 -12.21
C ALA A 243 17.03 -5.94 -13.06
N LEU A 244 18.18 -6.28 -13.65
CA LEU A 244 18.34 -7.53 -14.38
C LEU A 244 18.18 -8.76 -13.48
N ASP A 245 18.72 -8.76 -12.27
CA ASP A 245 18.56 -9.86 -11.33
C ASP A 245 17.08 -10.10 -10.98
N LEU A 246 16.34 -9.04 -10.67
CA LEU A 246 14.89 -9.12 -10.42
C LEU A 246 14.11 -9.65 -11.64
N ILE A 247 14.48 -9.18 -12.84
CA ILE A 247 13.91 -9.64 -14.11
C ILE A 247 14.13 -11.14 -14.29
N TYR A 248 15.38 -11.61 -14.17
CA TYR A 248 15.76 -12.99 -14.46
C TYR A 248 15.29 -13.97 -13.38
N GLN A 249 15.11 -13.50 -12.15
CA GLN A 249 14.44 -14.27 -11.09
C GLN A 249 12.90 -14.29 -11.25
N ASN A 250 12.34 -13.46 -12.13
CA ASN A 250 10.90 -13.22 -12.28
C ASN A 250 10.21 -12.86 -10.94
N VAL A 251 10.89 -12.07 -10.11
CA VAL A 251 10.36 -11.57 -8.85
C VAL A 251 10.53 -10.06 -8.81
N PRO A 252 9.49 -9.28 -8.49
CA PRO A 252 8.11 -9.63 -8.16
C PRO A 252 7.12 -9.41 -9.33
N SER A 253 5.94 -10.03 -9.25
CA SER A 253 4.90 -9.98 -10.28
C SER A 253 3.98 -8.75 -10.21
N HIS A 254 4.23 -7.81 -9.29
CA HIS A 254 3.40 -6.63 -9.08
C HIS A 254 4.23 -5.35 -9.04
N TYR A 255 3.77 -4.31 -9.74
CA TYR A 255 4.45 -3.02 -9.90
C TYR A 255 5.01 -2.43 -8.59
N PHE A 256 4.18 -2.29 -7.56
CA PHE A 256 4.62 -1.67 -6.29
C PHE A 256 5.73 -2.46 -5.60
N TYR A 257 5.65 -3.80 -5.56
CA TYR A 257 6.74 -4.60 -4.99
C TYR A 257 8.01 -4.50 -5.83
N TYR A 258 7.88 -4.36 -7.15
CA TYR A 258 9.03 -4.20 -8.02
C TYR A 258 9.75 -2.88 -7.77
N LYS A 259 8.96 -1.80 -7.67
CA LYS A 259 9.47 -0.48 -7.30
C LYS A 259 10.12 -0.47 -5.92
N GLU A 260 9.58 -1.23 -4.95
CA GLU A 260 10.17 -1.41 -3.61
C GLU A 260 11.50 -2.18 -3.68
N ALA A 261 11.55 -3.28 -4.44
CA ALA A 261 12.77 -4.06 -4.63
C ALA A 261 13.89 -3.26 -5.31
N LEU A 262 13.54 -2.32 -6.19
CA LEU A 262 14.49 -1.38 -6.80
C LEU A 262 14.91 -0.23 -5.86
N GLY A 263 14.39 -0.15 -4.63
CA GLY A 263 14.72 0.90 -3.67
C GLY A 263 14.18 2.28 -4.03
N LEU A 264 13.06 2.35 -4.77
CA LEU A 264 12.48 3.60 -5.29
C LEU A 264 11.33 4.16 -4.43
N PHE A 265 11.29 3.81 -3.14
CA PHE A 265 10.35 4.32 -2.13
C PHE A 265 11.04 5.11 -1.03
#